data_AF-A0AA41SI45-F1
#
_entry.id   AF-A0AA41SI45-F1
#
_cell.length_a   1.000
_cell.length_b   1.000
_cell.length_c   1.000
_cell.angle_alpha   90.00
_cell.angle_beta   90.00
_cell.angle_gamma   90.00
#
_symmetry.space_group_name_H-M   'P 1'
#
loop_
_entity.id
_entity.type
_entity.pdbx_description
1 polymer ?
#
loop_
_entity_poly.entity_id
_entity_poly.type
_entity_poly.pdbx_seq_one_letter_code
_entity_poly.pdbx_strand_id
1 'polypeptide(L)'
;VFDFADQHRGSYSDSLNSVVCPFYCSYSGFQDELLWGASWIHTASENSSYLSYIQNNGHTLGADDDDYSFSWDDKRVGTKVLLSKYVTTSSFLLLTYSKYLKSYGGVAL
;
A
#
# COMPACT_ATOMS: atom_id res chain seq x y z
N VAL A 1 -7.41 14.95 -3.10
CA VAL A 1 -5.97 15.10 -2.73
C VAL A 1 -5.14 13.99 -3.33
N PHE A 2 -5.48 12.72 -3.11
CA PHE A 2 -4.76 11.59 -3.71
C PHE A 2 -4.59 11.72 -5.24
N ASP A 3 -5.70 11.95 -5.96
CA ASP A 3 -5.64 12.05 -7.44
C ASP A 3 -4.71 13.15 -7.93
N PHE A 4 -4.64 14.27 -7.21
CA PHE A 4 -3.70 15.35 -7.52
C PHE A 4 -2.25 14.89 -7.31
N ALA A 5 -1.96 14.22 -6.19
CA ALA A 5 -0.62 13.70 -5.90
C ALA A 5 -0.17 12.62 -6.89
N ASP A 6 -1.09 11.75 -7.32
CA ASP A 6 -0.79 10.70 -8.30
C ASP A 6 -0.59 11.25 -9.72
N GLN A 7 -1.34 12.29 -10.10
CA GLN A 7 -1.22 12.94 -11.41
C GLN A 7 -0.01 13.89 -11.50
N HIS A 8 0.37 14.53 -10.40
CA HIS A 8 1.46 15.50 -10.33
C HIS A 8 2.57 15.02 -9.39
N ARG A 9 3.28 14.00 -9.84
CA ARG A 9 4.30 13.29 -9.06
C ARG A 9 5.58 14.13 -8.89
N GLY A 10 6.07 14.17 -7.66
CA GLY A 10 7.32 14.84 -7.29
C GLY A 10 7.39 15.04 -5.77
N SER A 11 8.60 15.13 -5.24
CA SER A 11 8.78 15.44 -3.83
C SER A 11 8.43 16.90 -3.58
N TYR A 12 7.61 17.15 -2.56
CA TYR A 12 7.15 18.51 -2.28
C TYR A 12 8.33 19.47 -1.95
N SER A 13 9.39 18.93 -1.34
CA SER A 13 10.61 19.67 -1.03
C SER A 13 11.42 20.06 -2.26
N ASP A 14 11.16 19.51 -3.45
CA ASP A 14 11.82 19.97 -4.68
C ASP A 14 11.40 21.40 -5.03
N SER A 15 10.13 21.73 -4.80
CA SER A 15 9.59 23.07 -5.07
C SER A 15 9.72 24.02 -3.88
N LEU A 16 9.69 23.49 -2.66
CA LEU A 16 9.67 24.29 -1.42
C LEU A 16 10.96 24.22 -0.61
N ASN A 17 12.05 23.72 -1.20
CA ASN A 17 13.31 23.44 -0.52
C ASN A 17 13.77 24.57 0.43
N SER A 18 13.77 25.81 -0.09
CA SER A 18 14.25 27.00 0.62
C SER A 18 13.49 27.34 1.92
N VAL A 19 12.31 26.76 2.13
CA VAL A 19 11.45 27.05 3.29
C VAL A 19 11.30 25.83 4.21
N VAL A 20 11.34 24.61 3.67
CA VAL A 20 11.03 23.38 4.42
C VAL A 20 12.29 22.63 4.86
N CYS A 21 13.40 22.79 4.13
CA CYS A 21 14.67 22.19 4.46
C CYS A 21 15.51 23.14 5.33
N PRO A 22 16.23 22.62 6.35
CA PRO A 22 16.51 21.21 6.63
C PRO A 22 15.51 20.51 7.60
N PHE A 23 14.37 21.11 7.90
CA PHE A 23 13.48 20.59 8.96
C PHE A 23 12.67 19.36 8.54
N TYR A 24 12.00 19.43 7.39
CA TYR A 24 11.11 18.37 6.89
C TYR A 24 11.36 18.09 5.40
N CYS A 25 12.60 17.87 4.98
CA CYS A 25 12.85 17.48 3.59
C CYS A 25 12.28 16.09 3.27
N SER A 26 11.68 15.92 2.09
CA SER A 26 11.32 14.57 1.61
C SER A 26 12.60 13.83 1.23
N TYR A 27 13.00 12.84 2.04
CA TYR A 27 14.21 12.04 1.79
C TYR A 27 13.86 10.67 1.17
N SER A 28 12.78 10.04 1.64
CA SER A 28 12.20 8.80 1.11
C SER A 28 11.62 8.95 -0.30
N GLY A 29 11.13 10.15 -0.62
CA GLY A 29 10.42 10.46 -1.86
C GLY A 29 8.93 10.72 -1.62
N PHE A 30 8.12 10.41 -2.62
CA PHE A 30 6.65 10.48 -2.57
C PHE A 30 5.99 9.11 -2.84
N GLN A 31 6.79 8.12 -3.22
CA GLN A 31 6.32 6.83 -3.72
C GLN A 31 5.64 6.02 -2.62
N ASP A 32 6.23 6.01 -1.43
CA ASP A 32 5.65 5.35 -0.27
C ASP A 32 4.41 6.08 0.25
N GLU A 33 4.32 7.40 0.13
CA GLU A 33 3.10 8.17 0.40
C GLU A 33 1.96 7.78 -0.54
N LEU A 34 2.22 7.54 -1.83
CA LEU A 34 1.18 7.09 -2.76
C LEU A 34 0.66 5.71 -2.39
N LEU A 35 1.53 4.77 -2.04
CA LEU A 35 1.10 3.45 -1.59
C LEU A 35 0.36 3.52 -0.25
N TRP A 36 0.83 4.35 0.68
CA TRP A 36 0.19 4.58 1.98
C TRP A 36 -1.19 5.22 1.86
N GLY A 37 -1.29 6.27 1.04
CA GLY A 37 -2.55 6.98 0.77
C GLY A 37 -3.57 6.08 0.10
N ALA A 38 -3.18 5.34 -0.95
CA ALA A 38 -4.06 4.36 -1.59
C ALA A 38 -4.54 3.29 -0.59
N SER A 39 -3.65 2.82 0.28
CA SER A 39 -3.98 1.83 1.31
C SER A 39 -5.04 2.35 2.28
N TRP A 40 -4.87 3.57 2.80
CA TRP A 40 -5.86 4.17 3.69
C TRP A 40 -7.20 4.45 3.02
N ILE A 41 -7.19 4.94 1.79
CA ILE A 41 -8.43 5.19 1.06
C ILE A 41 -9.16 3.86 0.80
N HIS A 42 -8.44 2.81 0.42
CA HIS A 42 -9.02 1.47 0.31
C HIS A 42 -9.64 1.03 1.64
N THR A 43 -8.90 1.17 2.76
CA THR A 43 -9.39 0.79 4.09
C THR A 43 -10.63 1.58 4.52
N ALA A 44 -10.71 2.87 4.22
CA ALA A 44 -11.82 3.72 4.64
C ALA A 44 -13.05 3.62 3.74
N SER A 45 -12.87 3.34 2.44
CA SER A 45 -13.94 3.37 1.44
C SER A 45 -14.39 1.99 0.96
N GLU A 46 -13.60 0.95 1.21
CA GLU A 46 -13.75 -0.39 0.64
C GLU A 46 -13.72 -0.43 -0.91
N ASN A 47 -13.34 0.66 -1.55
CA ASN A 47 -13.24 0.71 -3.01
C ASN A 47 -12.03 -0.10 -3.49
N SER A 48 -12.30 -1.15 -4.26
CA SER A 48 -11.30 -2.07 -4.78
C SER A 48 -10.36 -1.45 -5.80
N SER A 49 -10.72 -0.32 -6.42
CA SER A 49 -9.84 0.37 -7.39
C SER A 49 -8.52 0.79 -6.76
N TYR A 50 -8.51 1.15 -5.47
CA TYR A 50 -7.30 1.52 -4.75
C TYR A 50 -6.44 0.29 -4.39
N LEU A 51 -7.06 -0.86 -4.14
CA LEU A 51 -6.31 -2.11 -3.99
C LEU A 51 -5.66 -2.51 -5.32
N SER A 52 -6.37 -2.38 -6.44
CA SER A 52 -5.80 -2.59 -7.78
C SER A 52 -4.68 -1.59 -8.09
N TYR A 53 -4.83 -0.32 -7.67
CA TYR A 53 -3.76 0.67 -7.79
C TYR A 53 -2.49 0.20 -7.07
N ILE A 54 -2.60 -0.26 -5.82
CA ILE A 54 -1.46 -0.76 -5.02
C ILE A 54 -0.81 -1.97 -5.70
N GLN A 55 -1.62 -2.92 -6.19
CA GLN A 55 -1.12 -4.12 -6.87
C GLN A 55 -0.38 -3.77 -8.18
N ASN A 56 -0.92 -2.84 -8.96
CA ASN A 56 -0.37 -2.47 -10.26
C ASN A 56 0.86 -1.56 -10.15
N ASN A 57 0.91 -0.70 -9.14
CA ASN A 57 1.98 0.30 -9.00
C ASN A 57 2.99 -0.06 -7.92
N GLY A 58 2.70 -1.04 -7.05
CA GLY A 58 3.51 -1.38 -5.87
C GLY A 58 4.99 -1.56 -6.20
N HIS A 59 5.30 -2.43 -7.15
CA HIS A 59 6.69 -2.69 -7.55
C HIS A 59 7.41 -1.42 -8.04
N THR A 60 6.76 -0.65 -8.92
CA THR A 60 7.31 0.61 -9.46
C THR A 60 7.46 1.70 -8.39
N LEU A 61 6.62 1.69 -7.36
CA LEU A 61 6.64 2.63 -6.24
C LEU A 61 7.44 2.10 -5.03
N GLY A 62 8.30 1.10 -5.22
CA GLY A 62 9.24 0.64 -4.19
C GLY A 62 8.59 -0.18 -3.07
N ALA A 63 7.50 -0.91 -3.33
CA ALA A 63 6.89 -1.79 -2.33
C ALA A 63 7.82 -2.93 -1.89
N ASP A 64 8.77 -3.31 -2.75
CA ASP A 64 9.79 -4.33 -2.46
C ASP A 64 10.99 -3.75 -1.70
N ASP A 65 11.10 -2.43 -1.61
CA ASP A 65 12.15 -1.80 -0.81
C ASP A 65 11.84 -2.00 0.67
N ASP A 66 12.88 -2.25 1.44
CA ASP A 66 12.80 -2.42 2.89
C ASP A 66 13.33 -1.19 3.61
N ASP A 67 12.62 -0.83 4.69
CA ASP A 67 13.09 0.07 5.73
C ASP A 67 12.84 -0.63 7.07
N TYR A 68 13.58 -0.26 8.10
CA TYR A 68 13.45 -0.78 9.45
C TYR A 68 12.55 0.09 10.34
N SER A 69 12.16 1.28 9.88
CA SER A 69 11.41 2.23 10.70
C SER A 69 10.21 2.83 9.98
N PHE A 70 9.18 3.17 10.76
CA PHE A 70 8.06 4.00 10.31
C PHE A 70 8.29 5.41 10.83
N SER A 71 8.18 6.42 9.96
CA SER A 71 8.41 7.80 10.32
C SER A 71 7.48 8.75 9.57
N TRP A 72 7.64 10.05 9.83
CA TRP A 72 6.91 11.08 9.11
C TRP A 72 7.35 11.17 7.64
N ASP A 73 8.57 10.72 7.31
CA ASP A 73 9.15 10.73 5.96
C ASP A 73 8.95 9.39 5.25
N ASP A 74 9.05 8.26 5.95
CA ASP A 74 8.91 6.93 5.33
C ASP A 74 7.72 6.12 5.88
N LYS A 75 6.81 5.71 4.99
CA LYS A 75 5.59 4.95 5.30
C LYS A 75 5.66 3.48 4.91
N ARG A 76 6.73 2.99 4.28
CA ARG A 76 6.80 1.63 3.69
C ARG A 76 6.46 0.53 4.70
N VAL A 77 7.09 0.57 5.87
CA VAL A 77 6.83 -0.41 6.95
C VAL A 77 5.37 -0.35 7.41
N GLY A 78 4.83 0.86 7.59
CA GLY A 78 3.44 1.07 7.97
C GLY A 78 2.47 0.52 6.93
N THR A 79 2.74 0.77 5.65
CA THR A 79 1.96 0.26 4.51
C THR A 79 1.96 -1.27 4.47
N LYS A 80 3.12 -1.92 4.64
CA LYS A 80 3.22 -3.39 4.69
C LYS A 80 2.37 -3.97 5.82
N VAL A 81 2.44 -3.37 7.01
CA VAL A 81 1.63 -3.80 8.17
C VAL A 81 0.14 -3.58 7.95
N LEU A 82 -0.27 -2.42 7.41
CA LEU A 82 -1.67 -2.12 7.11
C LEU A 82 -2.25 -3.13 6.10
N LEU A 83 -1.51 -3.40 5.03
CA LEU A 83 -1.95 -4.30 3.96
C LEU A 83 -1.93 -5.78 4.36
N SER A 84 -1.13 -6.17 5.36
CA SER A 84 -1.06 -7.55 5.85
C SER A 84 -2.44 -8.12 6.21
N LYS A 85 -3.35 -7.29 6.74
CA LYS A 85 -4.72 -7.69 7.09
C LYS A 85 -5.50 -8.25 5.89
N TYR A 86 -5.31 -7.68 4.70
CA TYR A 86 -6.01 -8.10 3.49
C TYR A 86 -5.40 -9.38 2.89
N VAL A 87 -4.07 -9.47 2.91
CA VAL A 87 -3.34 -10.67 2.44
C VAL A 87 -3.62 -11.87 3.34
N THR A 88 -3.59 -11.68 4.67
CA THR A 88 -3.89 -12.74 5.63
C THR A 88 -5.34 -13.21 5.51
N THR A 89 -6.30 -12.29 5.42
CA THR A 89 -7.72 -12.63 5.20
C THR A 89 -7.91 -13.44 3.92
N SER A 90 -7.32 -12.99 2.81
CA SER A 90 -7.41 -13.68 1.52
C SER A 90 -6.80 -15.08 1.57
N SER A 91 -5.63 -15.21 2.19
CA SER A 91 -4.94 -16.50 2.37
C SER A 91 -5.77 -17.46 3.24
N PHE A 92 -6.36 -16.96 4.33
CA PHE A 92 -7.22 -17.75 5.19
C PHE A 92 -8.48 -18.25 4.45
N LEU A 93 -9.15 -17.38 3.70
CA LEU A 93 -10.32 -17.73 2.89
C LEU A 93 -9.99 -18.78 1.82
N LEU A 94 -8.85 -18.65 1.14
CA LEU A 94 -8.40 -19.65 0.17
C LEU A 94 -8.12 -21.01 0.83
N LEU A 95 -7.48 -21.01 2.01
CA LEU A 95 -7.20 -22.24 2.76
C LEU A 95 -8.47 -22.90 3.27
N THR A 96 -9.44 -22.15 3.79
CA THR A 96 -10.72 -22.71 4.25
C THR A 96 -11.53 -23.26 3.09
N TYR A 97 -11.58 -22.56 1.96
CA TYR A 97 -12.26 -23.03 0.76
C TYR A 97 -11.60 -24.29 0.19
N SER A 98 -10.27 -24.36 0.14
CA SER A 98 -9.54 -25.57 -0.26
C SER A 98 -9.86 -26.77 0.64
N LYS A 99 -9.95 -26.57 1.96
CA LYS A 99 -10.37 -27.62 2.91
C LYS A 99 -11.81 -28.05 2.69
N TYR A 100 -12.73 -27.11 2.45
CA TYR A 100 -14.12 -27.40 2.15
C TYR A 100 -14.24 -28.28 0.89
N LEU A 101 -13.59 -27.90 -0.21
CA LEU A 101 -13.58 -28.69 -1.44
C LEU A 101 -12.96 -30.08 -1.25
N LYS A 102 -11.95 -30.25 -0.39
CA LYS A 102 -11.41 -31.59 -0.07
C LYS A 102 -12.40 -32.45 0.72
N SER A 103 -13.17 -31.83 1.62
CA SER A 103 -14.14 -32.54 2.47
C SER A 103 -15.45 -32.88 1.76
N TYR A 104 -15.85 -32.08 0.76
CA TYR A 104 -17.16 -32.19 0.11
C TYR A 104 -17.08 -32.34 -1.41
N GLY A 105 -15.97 -31.96 -2.06
CA GLY A 105 -15.77 -32.09 -3.50
C GLY A 105 -15.44 -33.51 -3.98
N GLY A 106 -15.27 -34.47 -3.05
CA GLY A 106 -15.30 -35.91 -3.36
C GLY A 106 -16.72 -36.50 -3.37
N VAL A 107 -17.74 -35.70 -3.07
CA VAL A 107 -19.16 -36.07 -3.08
C VAL A 107 -19.88 -35.31 -4.22
N ALA A 108 -19.25 -35.28 -5.39
CA ALA A 108 -19.94 -34.96 -6.63
C ALA A 108 -20.30 -36.30 -7.30
N LEU A 109 -21.59 -36.44 -7.64
CA LEU A 109 -22.21 -37.56 -8.37
C LEU A 109 -21.40 -38.02 -9.60
#